data_AF-A0A661J2D2-F1
#
_entry.id   AF-A0A661J2D2-F1
#
_cell.length_a   1.000
_cell.length_b   1.000
_cell.length_c   1.000
_cell.angle_alpha   90.00
_cell.angle_beta   90.00
_cell.angle_gamma   90.00
#
_symmetry.space_group_name_H-M   'P 1'
#
loop_
_entity.id
_entity.type
_entity.pdbx_description
1 polymer ?
#
loop_
_entity_poly.entity_id
_entity_poly.type
_entity_poly.pdbx_seq_one_letter_code
_entity_poly.pdbx_strand_id
1 'polypeptide(L)'
;MFDEHTCPQADDFPTILEALLQADGLILAVPVYMLAANASLKQFLDRGLILYGHFEKLWGKPAVAVAIAGIPGMEGYTKLCLDSALRLMGARPQASEVVYGALPGEVFMNQDNLNTAEKLAKALFGPPPDWQSEPWRCQACGGDTFRFLGSEQVRCMTCSSPGKVQVADGQVSFAVDPNDDNFFLSLEGALRHLRWLQGMKERFLEKKGDLKAICLDYLHEGEWLEPKQKRK
;
A
#
# COMPACT_ATOMS: atom_id res chain seq x y z
N MET A 1 15.54 7.61 -14.83
CA MET A 1 14.29 7.16 -14.15
C MET A 1 13.72 8.27 -13.28
N PHE A 2 14.50 9.31 -12.97
CA PHE A 2 14.08 10.50 -12.22
C PHE A 2 14.56 11.80 -12.89
N ASP A 3 14.92 11.69 -14.16
CA ASP A 3 15.36 12.75 -15.07
C ASP A 3 14.09 13.26 -15.79
N GLU A 4 14.15 14.40 -16.49
CA GLU A 4 13.01 14.97 -17.27
C GLU A 4 12.46 14.07 -18.39
N HIS A 5 13.00 12.86 -18.56
CA HIS A 5 12.49 11.89 -19.51
C HIS A 5 11.19 11.24 -19.01
N THR A 6 10.12 11.45 -19.77
CA THR A 6 8.82 10.80 -19.56
C THR A 6 8.94 9.28 -19.63
N CYS A 7 8.15 8.56 -18.83
CA CYS A 7 8.08 7.10 -18.91
C CYS A 7 7.76 6.67 -20.36
N PRO A 8 8.55 5.77 -20.99
CA PRO A 8 8.35 5.41 -22.40
C PRO A 8 7.18 4.46 -22.63
N GLN A 9 6.51 4.01 -21.56
CA GLN A 9 5.39 3.09 -21.64
C GLN A 9 4.13 3.85 -22.03
N ALA A 10 3.53 3.46 -23.15
CA ALA A 10 2.29 4.05 -23.67
C ALA A 10 1.05 3.35 -23.06
N ASP A 11 0.87 3.52 -21.76
CA ASP A 11 -0.29 3.01 -21.01
C ASP A 11 -1.16 4.13 -20.43
N ASP A 12 -2.18 3.77 -19.67
CA ASP A 12 -3.16 4.66 -19.04
C ASP A 12 -2.70 5.25 -17.70
N PHE A 13 -1.50 4.89 -17.23
CA PHE A 13 -0.95 5.40 -15.98
C PHE A 13 -0.85 6.94 -15.93
N PRO A 14 -0.38 7.64 -16.98
CA PRO A 14 -0.30 9.11 -16.96
C PRO A 14 -1.67 9.77 -16.71
N THR A 15 -2.74 9.21 -17.28
CA THR A 15 -4.11 9.71 -17.08
C THR A 15 -4.53 9.59 -15.61
N ILE A 16 -4.26 8.46 -14.97
CA ILE A 16 -4.57 8.25 -13.55
C ILE A 16 -3.72 9.18 -12.68
N LEU A 17 -2.43 9.33 -12.99
CA LEU A 17 -1.52 10.23 -12.28
C LEU A 17 -2.00 11.68 -12.34
N GLU A 18 -2.40 12.17 -13.51
CA GLU A 18 -2.91 13.53 -13.67
C GLU A 18 -4.17 13.76 -12.83
N ALA A 19 -5.11 12.82 -12.86
CA ALA A 19 -6.32 12.88 -12.02
C ALA A 19 -5.97 12.90 -10.52
N LEU A 20 -5.02 12.06 -10.08
CA LEU A 20 -4.53 12.05 -8.70
C LEU A 20 -3.89 13.39 -8.31
N LEU A 21 -3.17 14.04 -9.21
CA LEU A 21 -2.53 15.34 -8.96
C LEU A 21 -3.55 16.47 -8.84
N GLN A 22 -4.63 16.44 -9.64
CA GLN A 22 -5.68 17.44 -9.63
C GLN A 22 -6.71 17.26 -8.49
N ALA A 23 -6.88 16.05 -7.98
CA ALA A 23 -7.87 15.77 -6.93
C ALA A 23 -7.48 16.33 -5.56
N ASP A 24 -8.45 16.81 -4.76
CA ASP A 24 -8.20 17.24 -3.37
C ASP A 24 -8.29 16.10 -2.36
N GLY A 25 -8.89 14.97 -2.73
CA GLY A 25 -9.05 13.79 -1.90
C GLY A 25 -9.25 12.53 -2.73
N LEU A 26 -9.10 11.36 -2.13
CA LEU A 26 -9.13 10.08 -2.83
C LEU A 26 -10.14 9.11 -2.20
N ILE A 27 -10.84 8.37 -3.06
CA ILE A 27 -11.63 7.21 -2.66
C ILE A 27 -11.09 6.00 -3.43
N LEU A 28 -10.61 4.99 -2.71
CA LEU A 28 -10.10 3.75 -3.30
C LEU A 28 -11.10 2.60 -3.05
N ALA A 29 -11.79 2.15 -4.10
CA ALA A 29 -12.71 1.01 -4.02
C ALA A 29 -12.16 -0.18 -4.80
N VAL A 30 -12.04 -1.34 -4.14
CA VAL A 30 -11.39 -2.51 -4.74
C VAL A 30 -12.14 -3.79 -4.39
N PRO A 31 -12.51 -4.63 -5.38
CA PRO A 31 -13.10 -5.93 -5.09
C PRO A 31 -12.05 -6.90 -4.56
N VAL A 32 -12.50 -7.78 -3.66
CA VAL A 32 -11.70 -8.89 -3.13
C VAL A 32 -11.72 -10.04 -4.13
N TYR A 33 -10.54 -10.46 -4.59
CA TYR A 33 -10.35 -11.70 -5.34
C TYR A 33 -9.24 -12.53 -4.71
N MET A 34 -9.54 -13.80 -4.44
CA MET A 34 -8.58 -14.75 -3.87
C MET A 34 -7.92 -14.24 -2.57
N LEU A 35 -8.74 -13.73 -1.64
CA LEU A 35 -8.30 -13.19 -0.35
C LEU A 35 -7.37 -11.96 -0.44
N ALA A 36 -7.35 -11.28 -1.59
CA ALA A 36 -6.51 -10.12 -1.86
C ALA A 36 -7.22 -9.06 -2.71
N ALA A 37 -6.61 -7.88 -2.78
CA ALA A 37 -7.03 -6.83 -3.72
C ALA A 37 -6.92 -7.32 -5.17
N ASN A 38 -7.87 -6.90 -6.01
CA ASN A 38 -7.81 -7.13 -7.45
C ASN A 38 -6.47 -6.69 -8.07
N ALA A 39 -5.99 -7.46 -9.05
CA ALA A 39 -4.68 -7.29 -9.69
C ALA A 39 -4.44 -5.89 -10.30
N SER A 40 -5.48 -5.20 -10.77
CA SER A 40 -5.37 -3.85 -11.33
C SER A 40 -4.79 -2.86 -10.33
N LEU A 41 -5.11 -2.99 -9.03
CA LEU A 41 -4.50 -2.15 -8.00
C LEU A 41 -2.98 -2.34 -7.98
N LYS A 42 -2.52 -3.59 -7.98
CA LYS A 42 -1.10 -3.90 -7.92
C LYS A 42 -0.39 -3.50 -9.21
N GLN A 43 -1.02 -3.69 -10.37
CA GLN A 43 -0.49 -3.23 -11.65
C GLN A 43 -0.28 -1.71 -11.67
N PHE A 44 -1.20 -0.94 -11.09
CA PHE A 44 -1.01 0.50 -10.91
C PHE A 44 0.12 0.81 -9.91
N LEU A 45 0.13 0.17 -8.74
CA LEU A 45 1.15 0.42 -7.71
C LEU A 45 2.57 -0.01 -8.14
N ASP A 46 2.71 -0.96 -9.07
CA ASP A 46 4.00 -1.36 -9.64
C ASP A 46 4.67 -0.26 -10.48
N ARG A 47 3.90 0.77 -10.85
CA ARG A 47 4.39 2.02 -11.42
C ARG A 47 4.70 3.09 -10.37
N GLY A 48 4.53 2.77 -9.09
CA GLY A 48 4.53 3.70 -7.96
C GLY A 48 5.83 4.49 -7.75
N LEU A 49 6.97 4.02 -8.29
CA LEU A 49 8.21 4.79 -8.26
C LEU A 49 8.06 6.17 -8.94
N ILE A 50 7.16 6.31 -9.91
CA ILE A 50 6.87 7.58 -10.57
C ILE A 50 6.19 8.56 -9.58
N LEU A 51 5.40 8.06 -8.63
CA LEU A 51 4.67 8.89 -7.67
C LEU A 51 5.60 9.70 -6.75
N TYR A 52 6.80 9.17 -6.44
CA TYR A 52 7.78 9.86 -5.59
C TYR A 52 8.16 11.24 -6.12
N GLY A 53 8.29 11.39 -7.45
CA GLY A 53 8.57 12.67 -8.09
C GLY A 53 7.44 13.71 -7.95
N HIS A 54 6.30 13.30 -7.42
CA HIS A 54 5.11 14.13 -7.23
C HIS A 54 4.62 14.17 -5.78
N PHE A 55 5.36 13.61 -4.82
CA PHE A 55 4.93 13.55 -3.42
C PHE A 55 4.72 14.93 -2.79
N GLU A 56 5.42 15.98 -3.20
CA GLU A 56 5.11 17.34 -2.69
C GLU A 56 3.67 17.77 -3.01
N LYS A 57 3.06 17.25 -4.08
CA LYS A 57 1.65 17.52 -4.45
C LYS A 57 0.69 16.46 -3.94
N LEU A 58 1.10 15.19 -3.91
CA LEU A 58 0.25 14.07 -3.50
C LEU A 58 0.17 13.90 -1.98
N TRP A 59 1.22 14.32 -1.27
CA TRP A 59 1.37 13.98 0.15
C TRP A 59 0.28 14.63 1.00
N GLY A 60 -0.36 13.83 1.84
CA GLY A 60 -1.29 14.33 2.84
C GLY A 60 -2.72 14.53 2.35
N LYS A 61 -3.02 14.31 1.06
CA LYS A 61 -4.39 14.36 0.54
C LYS A 61 -5.29 13.37 1.32
N PRO A 62 -6.41 13.80 1.90
CA PRO A 62 -7.29 12.91 2.65
C PRO A 62 -7.81 11.79 1.74
N ALA A 63 -7.79 10.56 2.24
CA ALA A 63 -8.24 9.42 1.48
C ALA A 63 -8.98 8.39 2.32
N VAL A 64 -9.99 7.78 1.70
CA VAL A 64 -10.72 6.64 2.27
C VAL A 64 -10.66 5.45 1.33
N ALA A 65 -10.82 4.25 1.88
CA ALA A 65 -10.80 3.03 1.09
C ALA A 65 -11.92 2.07 1.46
N VAL A 66 -12.38 1.28 0.49
CA VAL A 66 -13.40 0.25 0.70
C VAL A 66 -13.06 -1.02 -0.06
N ALA A 67 -12.96 -2.13 0.66
CA ALA A 67 -12.83 -3.47 0.11
C ALA A 67 -14.24 -4.08 -0.07
N ILE A 68 -14.52 -4.65 -1.24
CA ILE A 68 -15.84 -5.24 -1.53
C ILE A 68 -15.68 -6.76 -1.64
N ALA A 69 -16.17 -7.49 -0.64
CA ALA A 69 -16.07 -8.94 -0.55
C ALA A 69 -17.41 -9.62 -0.87
N GLY A 70 -17.37 -10.79 -1.50
CA GLY A 70 -18.58 -11.56 -1.80
C GLY A 70 -19.09 -12.40 -0.62
N ILE A 71 -18.21 -12.78 0.32
CA ILE A 71 -18.54 -13.67 1.44
C ILE A 71 -18.09 -13.00 2.75
N PRO A 72 -18.98 -12.87 3.76
CA PRO A 72 -18.63 -12.35 5.08
C PRO A 72 -17.40 -13.03 5.68
N GLY A 73 -16.43 -12.24 6.14
CA GLY A 73 -15.17 -12.71 6.73
C GLY A 73 -14.14 -13.27 5.74
N MET A 74 -14.42 -13.27 4.43
CA MET A 74 -13.52 -13.79 3.39
C MET A 74 -12.82 -12.67 2.59
N GLU A 75 -12.65 -11.48 3.19
CA GLU A 75 -11.89 -10.39 2.60
C GLU A 75 -10.37 -10.63 2.58
N GLY A 76 -9.88 -11.57 3.38
CA GLY A 76 -8.46 -11.89 3.51
C GLY A 76 -7.63 -10.68 3.95
N TYR A 77 -6.51 -10.44 3.26
CA TYR A 77 -5.63 -9.30 3.55
C TYR A 77 -5.95 -8.08 2.67
N THR A 78 -7.12 -8.03 2.03
CA THR A 78 -7.45 -6.96 1.08
C THR A 78 -7.46 -5.59 1.75
N LYS A 79 -8.09 -5.44 2.93
CA LYS A 79 -8.07 -4.15 3.65
C LYS A 79 -6.64 -3.66 3.93
N LEU A 80 -5.73 -4.55 4.30
CA LEU A 80 -4.30 -4.25 4.42
C LEU A 80 -3.69 -3.74 3.10
N CYS A 81 -4.05 -4.34 1.96
CA CYS A 81 -3.60 -3.85 0.65
C CYS A 81 -4.07 -2.41 0.40
N LEU A 82 -5.31 -2.08 0.75
CA LEU A 82 -5.87 -0.74 0.57
C LEU A 82 -5.18 0.27 1.49
N ASP A 83 -4.99 -0.07 2.76
CA ASP A 83 -4.27 0.76 3.74
C ASP A 83 -2.84 1.06 3.28
N SER A 84 -2.16 0.06 2.73
CA SER A 84 -0.81 0.20 2.18
C SER A 84 -0.82 1.03 0.90
N ALA A 85 -1.81 0.83 0.02
CA ALA A 85 -1.94 1.55 -1.25
C ALA A 85 -2.15 3.05 -1.05
N LEU A 86 -3.02 3.46 -0.12
CA LEU A 86 -3.23 4.87 0.17
C LEU A 86 -1.93 5.58 0.53
N ARG A 87 -1.11 4.96 1.39
CA ARG A 87 0.19 5.51 1.81
C ARG A 87 1.21 5.50 0.68
N LEU A 88 1.26 4.43 -0.12
CA LEU A 88 2.14 4.35 -1.29
C LEU A 88 1.82 5.42 -2.34
N MET A 89 0.57 5.87 -2.42
CA MET A 89 0.15 7.00 -3.26
C MET A 89 0.44 8.37 -2.63
N GLY A 90 1.03 8.42 -1.43
CA GLY A 90 1.27 9.65 -0.66
C GLY A 90 0.02 10.17 0.07
N ALA A 91 -1.13 9.55 -0.08
CA ALA A 91 -2.36 10.02 0.55
C ALA A 91 -2.32 9.83 2.08
N ARG A 92 -3.10 10.63 2.80
CA ARG A 92 -3.36 10.49 4.24
C ARG A 92 -4.58 9.60 4.45
N PRO A 93 -4.43 8.36 4.95
CA PRO A 93 -5.58 7.51 5.24
C PRO A 93 -6.45 8.11 6.35
N GLN A 94 -7.73 8.25 6.07
CA GLN A 94 -8.76 8.70 7.01
C GLN A 94 -9.57 7.52 7.55
N ALA A 95 -9.93 6.56 6.69
CA ALA A 95 -10.62 5.34 7.09
C ALA A 95 -10.51 4.30 5.98
N SER A 96 -10.61 3.03 6.35
CA SER A 96 -10.78 1.92 5.42
C SER A 96 -11.75 0.90 6.01
N GLU A 97 -12.62 0.37 5.17
CA GLU A 97 -13.68 -0.55 5.62
C GLU A 97 -13.87 -1.70 4.62
N VAL A 98 -14.55 -2.74 5.08
CA VAL A 98 -14.98 -3.87 4.26
C VAL A 98 -16.50 -3.82 4.15
N VAL A 99 -17.02 -3.96 2.92
CA VAL A 99 -18.45 -4.11 2.64
C VAL A 99 -18.69 -5.41 1.90
N TYR A 100 -19.92 -5.92 1.98
CA TYR A 100 -20.25 -7.23 1.42
C TYR A 100 -21.29 -7.13 0.30
N GLY A 101 -21.02 -7.79 -0.82
CA GLY A 101 -21.91 -7.90 -1.98
C GLY A 101 -21.26 -8.75 -3.07
N ALA A 102 -21.88 -9.88 -3.42
CA ALA A 102 -21.39 -10.84 -4.40
C ALA A 102 -21.93 -10.58 -5.81
N LEU A 103 -23.15 -10.03 -5.91
CA LEU A 103 -23.83 -9.79 -7.19
C LEU A 103 -23.76 -8.32 -7.60
N PRO A 104 -23.85 -8.03 -8.92
CA PRO A 104 -23.96 -6.66 -9.40
C PRO A 104 -25.12 -5.91 -8.73
N GLY A 105 -24.80 -4.80 -8.06
CA GLY A 105 -25.79 -3.95 -7.37
C GLY A 105 -26.19 -4.43 -5.97
N GLU A 106 -25.86 -5.65 -5.55
CA GLU A 106 -26.22 -6.18 -4.23
C GLU A 106 -25.67 -5.34 -3.07
N VAL A 107 -24.52 -4.70 -3.29
CA VAL A 107 -23.89 -3.82 -2.29
C VAL A 107 -24.83 -2.71 -1.79
N PHE A 108 -25.81 -2.28 -2.60
CA PHE A 108 -26.80 -1.25 -2.24
C PHE A 108 -27.99 -1.79 -1.44
N MET A 109 -28.18 -3.11 -1.39
CA MET A 109 -29.33 -3.74 -0.74
C MET A 109 -29.12 -3.96 0.77
N ASN A 110 -27.91 -3.69 1.27
CA ASN A 110 -27.55 -3.85 2.67
C ASN A 110 -27.44 -2.48 3.35
N GLN A 111 -28.24 -2.24 4.38
CA GLN A 111 -28.22 -0.99 5.15
C GLN A 111 -26.86 -0.76 5.84
N ASP A 112 -26.16 -1.82 6.27
CA ASP A 112 -24.84 -1.69 6.89
C ASP A 112 -23.78 -1.20 5.90
N ASN A 113 -23.90 -1.56 4.61
CA ASN A 113 -23.03 -1.02 3.57
C ASN A 113 -23.30 0.48 3.36
N LEU A 114 -24.56 0.91 3.41
CA LEU A 114 -24.92 2.33 3.31
C LEU A 114 -24.41 3.13 4.51
N ASN A 115 -24.54 2.58 5.72
CA ASN A 115 -23.99 3.17 6.95
C ASN A 115 -22.46 3.27 6.87
N THR A 116 -21.80 2.25 6.30
CA THR A 116 -20.35 2.25 6.07
C THR A 116 -19.94 3.32 5.06
N ALA A 117 -20.67 3.46 3.96
CA ALA A 117 -20.43 4.51 2.98
C ALA A 117 -20.58 5.91 3.60
N GLU A 118 -21.58 6.12 4.46
CA GLU A 118 -21.76 7.37 5.20
C GLU A 118 -20.60 7.63 6.17
N LYS A 119 -20.14 6.60 6.90
CA LYS A 119 -18.97 6.68 7.79
C LYS A 119 -17.71 7.10 7.02
N LEU A 120 -17.44 6.47 5.88
CA LEU A 120 -16.30 6.80 5.03
C LEU A 120 -16.41 8.23 4.46
N ALA A 121 -17.60 8.64 4.01
CA ALA A 121 -17.82 10.00 3.54
C ALA A 121 -17.52 11.03 4.63
N LYS A 122 -18.03 10.82 5.86
CA LYS A 122 -17.73 11.67 7.01
C LYS A 122 -16.23 11.70 7.34
N ALA A 123 -15.55 10.55 7.30
CA ALA A 123 -14.12 10.46 7.57
C ALA A 123 -13.28 11.20 6.53
N LEU A 124 -13.65 11.15 5.24
CA LEU A 124 -12.92 11.83 4.16
C LEU A 124 -12.80 13.34 4.40
N PHE A 125 -13.88 13.97 4.86
CA PHE A 125 -13.93 15.41 5.17
C PHE A 125 -13.61 15.73 6.64
N GLY A 126 -13.38 14.71 7.45
CA GLY A 126 -13.11 14.83 8.88
C GLY A 126 -11.65 15.18 9.19
N PRO A 127 -11.35 15.46 10.48
CA PRO A 127 -9.98 15.58 10.94
C PRO A 127 -9.24 14.25 10.75
N PRO A 128 -7.89 14.26 10.74
CA PRO A 128 -7.09 13.04 10.80
C PRO A 128 -7.56 12.11 11.94
N PRO A 129 -7.55 10.78 11.75
CA PRO A 129 -8.08 9.87 12.75
C PRO A 129 -7.14 9.80 13.95
N ASP A 130 -7.70 9.77 15.16
CA ASP A 130 -6.94 9.56 16.38
C ASP A 130 -6.82 8.07 16.70
N TRP A 131 -5.99 7.36 15.92
CA TRP A 131 -5.63 5.97 16.22
C TRP A 131 -4.64 5.86 17.39
N GLN A 132 -4.12 6.96 17.93
CA GLN A 132 -3.16 6.89 19.04
C GLN A 132 -3.83 6.42 20.33
N SER A 133 -5.12 6.70 20.45
CA SER A 133 -5.97 6.20 21.54
C SER A 133 -6.31 4.71 21.44
N GLU A 134 -6.03 4.05 20.32
CA GLU A 134 -6.42 2.66 20.05
C GLU A 134 -5.20 1.73 20.24
N PRO A 135 -5.06 1.05 21.40
CA PRO A 135 -3.84 0.30 21.74
C PRO A 135 -3.59 -0.89 20.81
N TRP A 136 -4.65 -1.41 20.17
CA TRP A 136 -4.60 -2.52 19.23
C TRP A 136 -4.20 -2.10 17.80
N ARG A 137 -3.91 -0.82 17.57
CA ARG A 137 -3.41 -0.30 16.28
C ARG A 137 -1.96 0.12 16.37
N CYS A 138 -1.33 0.19 15.19
CA CYS A 138 0.02 0.69 15.04
C CYS A 138 0.06 2.19 15.35
N GLN A 139 0.78 2.56 16.41
CA GLN A 139 0.92 3.95 16.83
C GLN A 139 1.59 4.85 15.78
N ALA A 140 2.37 4.26 14.86
CA ALA A 140 3.03 4.99 13.79
C ALA A 140 2.12 5.28 12.58
N CYS A 141 1.20 4.37 12.23
CA CYS A 141 0.47 4.44 10.96
C CYS A 141 -1.02 4.07 11.03
N GLY A 142 -1.57 3.77 12.20
CA GLY A 142 -2.94 3.30 12.35
C GLY A 142 -3.24 1.95 11.70
N GLY A 143 -2.25 1.22 11.18
CA GLY A 143 -2.48 -0.15 10.69
C GLY A 143 -2.96 -1.07 11.80
N ASP A 144 -3.92 -1.95 11.52
CA ASP A 144 -4.49 -2.93 12.45
C ASP A 144 -4.03 -4.37 12.17
N THR A 145 -3.18 -4.57 11.16
CA THR A 145 -2.67 -5.89 10.77
C THR A 145 -1.20 -6.04 11.16
N PHE A 146 -0.88 -7.11 11.87
CA PHE A 146 0.48 -7.41 12.37
C PHE A 146 0.91 -8.83 12.06
N ARG A 147 2.20 -9.02 11.79
CA ARG A 147 2.84 -10.35 11.70
C ARG A 147 3.63 -10.62 12.97
N PHE A 148 3.39 -11.77 13.59
CA PHE A 148 4.23 -12.28 14.67
C PHE A 148 5.58 -12.74 14.13
N LEU A 149 6.66 -12.30 14.78
CA LEU A 149 8.05 -12.70 14.55
C LEU A 149 8.62 -13.50 15.74
N GLY A 150 7.75 -13.87 16.67
CA GLY A 150 8.04 -14.55 17.92
C GLY A 150 6.81 -14.47 18.82
N SER A 151 6.94 -14.82 20.11
CA SER A 151 5.85 -14.72 21.08
C SER A 151 5.44 -13.28 21.40
N GLU A 152 6.42 -12.37 21.43
CA GLU A 152 6.21 -10.96 21.79
C GLU A 152 6.58 -9.99 20.67
N GLN A 153 7.36 -10.44 19.69
CA GLN A 153 7.85 -9.56 18.62
C GLN A 153 6.87 -9.57 17.46
N VAL A 154 6.53 -8.39 16.96
CA VAL A 154 5.63 -8.22 15.83
C VAL A 154 6.19 -7.22 14.81
N ARG A 155 5.62 -7.24 13.61
CA ARG A 155 5.84 -6.22 12.58
C ARG A 155 4.49 -5.72 12.08
N CYS A 156 4.31 -4.40 12.07
CA CYS A 156 3.15 -3.79 11.43
C CYS A 156 3.20 -4.11 9.93
N MET A 157 2.12 -4.68 9.39
CA MET A 157 2.09 -5.10 8.00
C MET A 157 1.87 -3.94 7.02
N THR A 158 1.42 -2.76 7.50
CA THR A 158 1.23 -1.57 6.68
C THR A 158 2.52 -0.76 6.51
N CYS A 159 3.19 -0.38 7.60
CA CYS A 159 4.39 0.47 7.56
C CYS A 159 5.71 -0.30 7.78
N SER A 160 5.65 -1.61 7.98
CA SER A 160 6.82 -2.48 8.26
C SER A 160 7.61 -2.16 9.54
N SER A 161 7.16 -1.21 10.36
CA SER A 161 7.81 -0.89 11.63
C SER A 161 7.79 -2.09 12.58
N PRO A 162 8.92 -2.40 13.24
CA PRO A 162 8.98 -3.42 14.28
C PRO A 162 8.20 -2.97 15.53
N GLY A 163 7.83 -3.92 16.36
CA GLY A 163 7.22 -3.63 17.64
C GLY A 163 7.11 -4.85 18.53
N LYS A 164 6.49 -4.63 19.69
CA LYS A 164 6.13 -5.68 20.63
C LYS A 164 4.62 -5.72 20.82
N VAL A 165 4.10 -6.92 21.05
CA VAL A 165 2.70 -7.15 21.44
C VAL A 165 2.64 -7.52 22.90
N GLN A 166 1.67 -6.95 23.60
CA GLN A 166 1.32 -7.34 24.96
C GLN A 166 -0.15 -7.71 25.01
N VAL A 167 -0.44 -8.84 25.66
CA VAL A 167 -1.79 -9.30 25.94
C VAL A 167 -1.99 -9.31 27.44
N ALA A 168 -2.90 -8.48 27.93
CA ALA A 168 -3.25 -8.37 29.36
C ALA A 168 -4.76 -8.19 29.48
N ASP A 169 -5.40 -8.88 30.42
CA ASP A 169 -6.85 -8.79 30.70
C ASP A 169 -7.74 -8.95 29.45
N GLY A 170 -7.35 -9.82 28.53
CA GLY A 170 -8.06 -10.07 27.26
C GLY A 170 -7.92 -8.95 26.22
N GLN A 171 -7.10 -7.94 26.48
CA GLN A 171 -6.83 -6.83 25.58
C GLN A 171 -5.45 -6.98 24.94
N VAL A 172 -5.37 -6.60 23.66
CA VAL A 172 -4.12 -6.55 22.89
C VAL A 172 -3.65 -5.10 22.83
N SER A 173 -2.36 -4.90 23.07
CA SER A 173 -1.70 -3.62 22.83
C SER A 173 -0.40 -3.81 22.06
N PHE A 174 -0.04 -2.82 21.24
CA PHE A 174 1.20 -2.80 20.48
C PHE A 174 2.07 -1.61 20.85
N ALA A 175 3.33 -1.89 21.17
CA ALA A 175 4.39 -0.89 21.28
C ALA A 175 5.24 -0.93 20.00
N VAL A 176 4.95 -0.03 19.08
CA VAL A 176 5.64 0.07 17.78
C VAL A 176 6.79 1.06 17.89
N ASP A 177 7.94 0.68 17.35
CA ASP A 177 9.17 1.47 17.32
C ASP A 177 9.51 1.82 15.86
N PRO A 178 8.87 2.85 15.28
CA PRO A 178 9.11 3.23 13.89
C PRO A 178 10.49 3.87 13.72
N ASN A 179 11.13 3.60 12.59
CA ASN A 179 12.32 4.36 12.19
C ASN A 179 11.89 5.77 11.72
N ASP A 180 12.55 6.81 12.21
CA ASP A 180 12.33 8.21 11.81
C ASP A 180 12.45 8.42 10.29
N ASP A 181 13.28 7.62 9.61
CA ASP A 181 13.50 7.65 8.17
C ASP A 181 12.48 6.80 7.36
N ASN A 182 11.41 6.31 8.00
CA ASN A 182 10.44 5.46 7.31
C ASN A 182 9.63 6.24 6.26
N PHE A 183 9.84 5.91 5.00
CA PHE A 183 9.21 6.56 3.85
C PHE A 183 7.69 6.42 3.77
N PHE A 184 7.07 5.50 4.54
CA PHE A 184 5.61 5.38 4.66
C PHE A 184 4.98 6.38 5.64
N LEU A 185 5.78 7.04 6.48
CA LEU A 185 5.30 7.79 7.64
C LEU A 185 5.40 9.30 7.47
N SER A 186 6.39 9.80 6.73
CA SER A 186 6.62 11.24 6.56
C SER A 186 7.03 11.61 5.13
N LEU A 187 6.68 12.83 4.71
CA LEU A 187 7.10 13.37 3.42
C LEU A 187 8.62 13.45 3.34
N GLU A 188 9.28 13.86 4.42
CA GLU A 188 10.74 13.93 4.46
C GLU A 188 11.40 12.56 4.28
N GLY A 189 10.89 11.53 4.97
CA GLY A 189 11.34 10.15 4.80
C GLY A 189 11.15 9.67 3.37
N ALA A 190 10.02 10.02 2.75
CA ALA A 190 9.73 9.68 1.36
C ALA A 190 10.66 10.38 0.35
N LEU A 191 10.94 11.67 0.54
CA LEU A 191 11.89 12.43 -0.28
C LEU A 191 13.34 11.95 -0.07
N ARG A 192 13.69 11.51 1.14
CA ARG A 192 14.98 10.89 1.43
C ARG A 192 15.12 9.55 0.73
N HIS A 193 14.06 8.75 0.71
CA HIS A 193 14.03 7.50 -0.05
C HIS A 193 14.13 7.74 -1.55
N LEU A 194 13.47 8.77 -2.10
CA LEU A 194 13.66 9.20 -3.50
C LEU A 194 15.12 9.52 -3.81
N ARG A 195 15.80 10.31 -2.98
CA ARG A 195 17.23 10.63 -3.15
C ARG A 195 18.10 9.36 -3.11
N TRP A 196 17.78 8.43 -2.21
CA TRP A 196 18.46 7.14 -2.16
C TRP A 196 18.24 6.31 -3.43
N LEU A 197 17.01 6.26 -3.96
CA LEU A 197 16.66 5.57 -5.21
C LEU A 197 17.39 6.17 -6.41
N GLN A 198 17.50 7.50 -6.48
CA GLN A 198 18.25 8.20 -7.54
C GLN A 198 19.70 7.73 -7.60
N GLY A 199 20.36 7.54 -6.45
CA GLY A 199 21.73 7.06 -6.36
C GLY A 199 21.94 5.55 -6.65
N MET A 200 20.87 4.77 -6.83
CA MET A 200 20.98 3.33 -7.07
C MET A 200 21.56 3.00 -8.45
N LYS A 201 21.41 3.91 -9.44
CA LYS A 201 21.98 3.72 -10.77
C LYS A 201 23.51 3.71 -10.71
N GLU A 202 24.10 4.70 -10.03
CA GLU A 202 25.54 4.84 -9.87
C GLU A 202 26.09 3.63 -9.09
N ARG A 203 25.45 3.28 -7.98
CA ARG A 203 25.81 2.09 -7.19
C ARG A 203 25.73 0.80 -8.01
N PHE A 204 24.73 0.66 -8.88
CA PHE A 204 24.64 -0.48 -9.80
C PHE A 204 25.81 -0.51 -10.79
N LEU A 205 26.16 0.64 -11.37
CA LEU A 205 27.29 0.74 -12.30
C LEU A 205 28.61 0.37 -11.64
N GLU A 206 28.84 0.80 -10.41
CA GLU A 206 30.03 0.44 -9.60
C GLU A 206 30.09 -1.07 -9.33
N LYS A 207 28.95 -1.71 -9.07
CA LYS A 207 28.86 -3.14 -8.72
C LYS A 207 28.54 -4.07 -9.89
N LYS A 208 28.39 -3.53 -11.11
CA LYS A 208 27.89 -4.27 -12.27
C LYS A 208 28.72 -5.52 -12.59
N GLY A 209 30.04 -5.43 -12.45
CA GLY A 209 30.96 -6.55 -12.68
C GLY A 209 30.73 -7.70 -11.71
N ASP A 210 30.79 -7.40 -10.41
CA ASP A 210 30.57 -8.36 -9.32
C ASP A 210 29.19 -9.03 -9.43
N LEU A 211 28.14 -8.21 -9.64
CA LEU A 211 26.77 -8.71 -9.76
C LEU A 211 26.59 -9.58 -11.01
N LYS A 212 27.21 -9.23 -12.14
CA LYS A 212 27.15 -10.04 -13.36
C LYS A 212 27.79 -11.41 -13.15
N ALA A 213 28.92 -11.49 -12.46
CA ALA A 213 29.56 -12.77 -12.16
C ALA A 213 28.62 -13.69 -11.35
N ILE A 214 28.02 -13.14 -10.28
CA ILE A 214 27.05 -13.88 -9.46
C ILE A 214 25.83 -14.32 -10.28
N CYS A 215 25.22 -13.42 -11.07
CA CYS A 215 24.01 -13.74 -11.82
C CYS A 215 24.23 -14.77 -12.94
N LEU A 216 25.43 -14.83 -13.53
CA LEU A 216 25.76 -15.80 -14.59
C LEU A 216 25.73 -17.23 -14.07
N ASP A 217 26.19 -17.46 -12.84
CA ASP A 217 26.19 -18.79 -12.23
C ASP A 217 24.75 -19.33 -12.12
N TYR A 218 23.79 -18.49 -11.69
CA TYR A 218 22.38 -18.85 -11.58
C TYR A 218 21.65 -19.01 -12.93
N LEU A 219 22.13 -18.40 -14.01
CA LEU A 219 21.44 -18.48 -15.31
C LEU A 219 21.37 -19.92 -15.84
N HIS A 220 22.36 -20.73 -15.47
CA HIS A 220 22.51 -22.12 -15.91
C HIS A 220 21.99 -23.13 -14.89
N GLU A 221 21.49 -22.68 -13.74
CA GLU A 221 20.93 -23.56 -12.71
C GLU A 221 19.44 -23.82 -12.94
N GLY A 222 19.07 -25.11 -13.04
CA GLY A 222 17.68 -25.58 -13.09
C GLY A 222 17.10 -25.80 -14.48
N GLU A 223 15.86 -26.27 -14.51
CA GLU A 223 15.06 -26.44 -15.73
C GLU A 223 14.11 -25.24 -15.87
N TRP A 224 14.28 -24.46 -16.94
CA TRP A 224 13.44 -23.30 -17.23
C TRP A 224 12.20 -23.72 -18.01
N LEU A 225 11.02 -23.50 -17.43
CA LEU A 225 9.75 -23.72 -18.11
C LEU A 225 9.48 -22.57 -19.10
N GLU A 226 9.68 -22.83 -20.38
CA GLU A 226 9.39 -21.84 -21.43
C GLU A 226 7.95 -21.95 -21.94
N PRO A 227 7.23 -20.83 -22.12
CA PRO A 227 5.93 -20.85 -22.75
C PRO A 227 6.04 -21.35 -24.19
N LYS A 228 5.13 -22.25 -24.60
CA LYS A 228 5.10 -22.86 -25.94
C LYS A 228 5.02 -21.86 -27.10
N GLN A 229 4.68 -20.59 -26.83
CA GLN A 229 4.67 -19.51 -27.81
C GLN A 229 5.24 -18.24 -27.18
N LYS A 230 6.29 -17.68 -27.81
CA LYS A 230 6.63 -16.26 -27.61
C LYS A 230 5.47 -15.43 -28.13
N ARG A 231 4.70 -14.79 -27.24
CA ARG A 231 3.74 -13.76 -27.63
C ARG A 231 4.49 -12.70 -28.44
N LYS A 232 4.04 -12.47 -29.68
CA LYS A 232 4.43 -11.31 -30.50
C LYS A 232 3.97 -10.03 -29.84
#